data_AF-A0A166NI37-F1
#
_entry.id   AF-A0A166NI37-F1
#
_cell.length_a   1.000
_cell.length_b   1.000
_cell.length_c   1.000
_cell.angle_alpha   90.00
_cell.angle_beta   90.00
_cell.angle_gamma   90.00
#
_symmetry.space_group_name_H-M   'P 1'
#
loop_
_entity.id
_entity.type
_entity.pdbx_description
1 polymer ?
#
loop_
_entity_poly.entity_id
_entity_poly.type
_entity_poly.pdbx_seq_one_letter_code
_entity_poly.pdbx_strand_id
1 'polypeptide(L)'
;MLALASIVPILLAAATLALPSPQVACSLSSAKLTFPSNVTVLTAPSAAPEYIGLGVGVQNYTCNTTSSTYVLFGAVAELFDLSCIFSESTFGSVQDSAFNAWTAAADTVDVFEIITDLIADPAILGQHYYVDNPAPAPGASAESPKFDFTSAVEKGNSNAFVVGAKVGDLPAPTGPSDIDWVQLKEVAGQLAGTVFRTNTRGGQPPKSCSASSPPVSIKYAAKYWFFK
;
A
#
# COMPACT_ATOMS: atom_id res chain seq x y z
N MET A 1 17.44 -66.78 -31.42
CA MET A 1 17.57 -65.36 -31.84
C MET A 1 16.44 -64.61 -31.14
N LEU A 2 16.72 -64.00 -29.98
CA LEU A 2 15.78 -63.11 -29.29
C LEU A 2 16.05 -61.68 -29.76
N ALA A 3 15.05 -61.01 -30.33
CA ALA A 3 15.14 -59.61 -30.73
C ALA A 3 14.75 -58.71 -29.54
N LEU A 4 15.69 -57.89 -29.07
CA LEU A 4 15.44 -56.83 -28.10
C LEU A 4 14.92 -55.59 -28.84
N ALA A 5 13.66 -55.21 -28.59
CA ALA A 5 13.09 -53.96 -29.08
C ALA A 5 13.53 -52.80 -28.17
N SER A 6 14.28 -51.85 -28.73
CA SER A 6 14.74 -50.64 -28.05
C SER A 6 13.63 -49.59 -28.06
N ILE A 7 13.11 -49.23 -26.88
CA ILE A 7 12.09 -48.19 -26.72
C ILE A 7 12.82 -46.86 -26.44
N VAL A 8 12.73 -45.93 -27.39
CA VAL A 8 13.24 -44.55 -27.25
C VAL A 8 12.17 -43.70 -26.54
N PRO A 9 12.46 -43.07 -25.40
CA PRO A 9 11.51 -42.19 -24.75
C PRO A 9 11.46 -40.84 -25.48
N ILE A 10 10.27 -40.48 -25.97
CA ILE A 10 9.99 -39.16 -26.53
C ILE A 10 9.80 -38.19 -25.35
N LEU A 11 10.76 -37.28 -25.13
CA LEU A 11 10.58 -36.16 -24.21
C LEU A 11 9.62 -35.15 -24.84
N LEU A 12 8.42 -35.04 -24.27
CA LEU A 12 7.50 -33.94 -24.54
C LEU A 12 7.97 -32.70 -23.76
N ALA A 13 8.55 -31.71 -24.46
CA ALA A 13 8.81 -30.40 -23.88
C ALA A 13 7.49 -29.63 -23.77
N ALA A 14 6.95 -29.52 -22.55
CA ALA A 14 5.81 -28.67 -22.28
C ALA A 14 6.28 -27.20 -22.27
N ALA A 15 5.90 -26.44 -23.31
CA ALA A 15 6.06 -24.99 -23.30
C ALA A 15 5.10 -24.41 -22.25
N THR A 16 5.65 -23.96 -21.12
CA THR A 16 4.91 -23.18 -20.13
C THR A 16 4.61 -21.81 -20.73
N LEU A 17 3.39 -21.61 -21.22
CA LEU A 17 2.86 -20.28 -21.50
C LEU A 17 2.78 -19.55 -20.16
N ALA A 18 3.70 -18.61 -19.93
CA ALA A 18 3.57 -17.66 -18.84
C ALA A 18 2.27 -16.88 -19.08
N LEU A 19 1.31 -17.00 -18.16
CA LEU A 19 0.12 -16.16 -18.16
C LEU A 19 0.59 -14.69 -18.14
N PRO A 20 -0.03 -13.79 -18.92
CA PRO A 20 0.29 -12.38 -18.84
C PRO A 20 0.15 -11.94 -17.39
N SER A 21 1.23 -11.39 -16.82
CA SER A 21 1.18 -10.75 -15.50
C SER A 21 -0.01 -9.79 -15.53
N PRO A 22 -0.95 -9.90 -14.58
CA PRO A 22 -2.06 -8.97 -14.47
C PRO A 22 -1.50 -7.54 -14.48
N GLN A 23 -1.77 -6.86 -15.60
CA GLN A 23 -1.13 -5.62 -15.96
C GLN A 23 -1.63 -4.51 -15.05
N VAL A 24 -0.68 -3.85 -14.38
CA VAL A 24 -0.74 -2.39 -14.21
C VAL A 24 -1.23 -1.80 -15.53
N ALA A 25 -2.40 -1.13 -15.53
CA ALA A 25 -3.12 -0.82 -16.75
C ALA A 25 -2.29 0.07 -17.71
N CYS A 26 -1.39 0.89 -17.16
CA CYS A 26 -0.50 1.76 -17.91
C CYS A 26 0.96 1.70 -17.43
N SER A 27 1.92 2.01 -18.31
CA SER A 27 3.35 1.93 -17.97
C SER A 27 3.78 3.01 -16.97
N LEU A 28 4.45 2.59 -15.90
CA LEU A 28 5.08 3.46 -14.90
C LEU A 28 6.56 3.78 -15.18
N SER A 29 7.10 3.36 -16.32
CA SER A 29 8.54 3.46 -16.63
C SER A 29 9.13 4.87 -16.56
N SER A 30 8.32 5.92 -16.74
CA SER A 30 8.71 7.33 -16.60
C SER A 30 8.29 7.97 -15.28
N ALA A 31 7.56 7.26 -14.43
CA ALA A 31 7.10 7.76 -13.15
C ALA A 31 8.27 7.93 -12.18
N LYS A 32 8.31 9.08 -11.51
CA LYS A 32 9.36 9.42 -10.53
C LYS A 32 8.72 9.95 -9.26
N LEU A 33 9.09 9.35 -8.14
CA LEU A 33 8.74 9.88 -6.83
C LEU A 33 9.66 11.06 -6.50
N THR A 34 9.08 12.18 -6.13
CA THR A 34 9.82 13.39 -5.73
C THR A 34 9.35 13.87 -4.37
N PHE A 35 10.28 14.29 -3.53
CA PHE A 35 10.00 14.95 -2.25
C PHE A 35 10.23 16.46 -2.34
N PRO A 36 9.64 17.26 -1.44
CA PRO A 36 10.01 18.67 -1.29
C PRO A 36 11.52 18.83 -1.13
N SER A 37 12.10 19.86 -1.75
CA SER A 37 13.56 20.04 -1.89
C SER A 37 14.34 20.18 -0.57
N ASN A 38 13.65 20.44 0.54
CA ASN A 38 14.20 20.56 1.89
C ASN A 38 14.19 19.24 2.68
N VAL A 39 13.79 18.12 2.06
CA VAL A 39 13.67 16.81 2.73
C VAL A 39 14.84 15.91 2.34
N THR A 40 15.65 15.53 3.33
CA THR A 40 16.78 14.58 3.13
C THR A 40 16.57 13.24 3.85
N VAL A 41 15.55 13.12 4.70
CA VAL A 41 15.30 11.93 5.52
C VAL A 41 14.72 10.78 4.68
N LEU A 42 13.96 11.10 3.63
CA LEU A 42 13.44 10.14 2.67
C LEU A 42 14.20 10.26 1.36
N THR A 43 14.78 9.17 0.88
CA THR A 43 15.49 9.14 -0.41
C THR A 43 14.66 8.37 -1.43
N ALA A 44 14.15 9.06 -2.45
CA ALA A 44 13.39 8.42 -3.51
C ALA A 44 14.30 7.54 -4.36
N PRO A 45 13.87 6.31 -4.71
CA PRO A 45 14.59 5.49 -5.67
C PRO A 45 14.70 6.18 -7.04
N SER A 46 15.81 5.96 -7.74
CA SER A 46 15.96 6.43 -9.12
C SER A 46 15.23 5.53 -10.13
N ALA A 47 14.86 4.31 -9.72
CA ALA A 47 14.09 3.37 -10.52
C ALA A 47 12.62 3.78 -10.58
N ALA A 48 11.93 3.32 -11.63
CA ALA A 48 10.48 3.44 -11.73
C ALA A 48 9.80 2.56 -10.65
N PRO A 49 8.64 2.98 -10.12
CA PRO A 49 7.82 2.12 -9.28
C PRO A 49 7.19 0.99 -10.10
N GLU A 50 7.00 -0.16 -9.47
CA GLU A 50 6.20 -1.27 -10.00
C GLU A 50 4.70 -0.96 -9.90
N TYR A 51 4.29 -0.31 -8.80
CA TYR A 51 2.90 0.08 -8.56
C TYR A 51 2.81 1.47 -7.97
N ILE A 52 1.75 2.19 -8.32
CA ILE A 52 1.31 3.39 -7.62
C ILE A 52 -0.15 3.21 -7.26
N GLY A 53 -0.47 3.22 -5.97
CA GLY A 53 -1.81 3.02 -5.46
C GLY A 53 -2.37 4.24 -4.73
N LEU A 54 -3.65 4.50 -4.88
CA LEU A 54 -4.43 5.34 -3.98
C LEU A 54 -5.00 4.45 -2.88
N GLY A 55 -4.51 4.59 -1.65
CA GLY A 55 -5.09 3.91 -0.50
C GLY A 55 -6.17 4.78 0.14
N VAL A 56 -7.35 4.20 0.35
CA VAL A 56 -8.47 4.86 1.05
C VAL A 56 -9.00 3.92 2.13
N GLY A 57 -9.13 4.43 3.35
CA GLY A 57 -9.56 3.62 4.47
C GLY A 57 -9.45 4.33 5.82
N VAL A 58 -9.07 3.59 6.86
CA VAL A 58 -8.99 4.10 8.23
C VAL A 58 -7.65 3.76 8.90
N GLN A 59 -7.20 4.66 9.76
CA GLN A 59 -6.16 4.42 10.76
C GLN A 59 -6.83 4.09 12.09
N ASN A 60 -6.39 3.03 12.75
CA ASN A 60 -6.97 2.54 13.98
C ASN A 60 -6.05 2.86 15.17
N TYR A 61 -6.61 3.52 16.19
CA TYR A 61 -5.87 3.93 17.38
C TYR A 61 -6.52 3.43 18.67
N THR A 62 -5.69 3.10 19.65
CA THR A 62 -6.11 2.80 21.02
C THR A 62 -5.47 3.79 21.97
N CYS A 63 -6.10 4.03 23.12
CA CYS A 63 -5.56 4.94 24.11
C CYS A 63 -4.43 4.27 24.88
N ASN A 64 -3.22 4.84 24.85
CA ASN A 64 -2.20 4.52 25.83
C ASN A 64 -2.47 5.32 27.11
N THR A 65 -2.91 4.61 28.15
CA THR A 65 -3.31 5.21 29.42
C THR A 65 -2.14 5.78 30.23
N THR A 66 -0.91 5.34 29.96
CA THR A 66 0.30 5.86 30.63
C THR A 66 0.71 7.21 30.05
N SER A 67 0.68 7.36 28.72
CA SER A 67 1.00 8.63 28.07
C SER A 67 -0.21 9.54 27.88
N SER A 68 -1.45 9.05 28.11
CA SER A 68 -2.70 9.76 27.82
C SER A 68 -2.83 10.21 26.35
N THR A 69 -2.25 9.43 25.44
CA THR A 69 -2.24 9.70 23.99
C THR A 69 -2.72 8.49 23.21
N TYR A 70 -3.34 8.73 22.06
CA TYR A 70 -3.67 7.67 21.11
C TYR A 70 -2.39 7.12 20.48
N VAL A 71 -2.29 5.79 20.41
CA VAL A 71 -1.22 5.06 19.72
C VAL A 71 -1.83 4.24 18.58
N LEU A 72 -1.14 4.23 17.44
CA LEU A 72 -1.56 3.46 16.27
C LEU A 72 -1.48 1.97 16.60
N PHE A 73 -2.55 1.22 16.34
CA PHE A 73 -2.58 -0.25 16.44
C PHE A 73 -2.97 -0.92 15.11
N GLY A 74 -3.12 -0.14 14.04
CA GLY A 74 -3.28 -0.70 12.70
C GLY A 74 -3.93 0.24 11.72
N ALA A 75 -4.14 -0.25 10.52
CA ALA A 75 -4.88 0.41 9.47
C ALA A 75 -5.66 -0.64 8.67
N VAL A 76 -6.71 -0.22 7.97
CA VAL A 76 -7.33 -1.00 6.90
C VAL A 76 -7.60 -0.05 5.75
N ALA A 77 -7.16 -0.40 4.53
CA ALA A 77 -7.44 0.36 3.33
C ALA A 77 -7.48 -0.52 2.09
N GLU A 78 -8.31 -0.13 1.13
CA GLU A 78 -8.28 -0.66 -0.23
C GLU A 78 -7.33 0.21 -1.07
N LEU A 79 -6.54 -0.39 -1.95
CA LEU A 79 -5.63 0.31 -2.85
C LEU A 79 -6.14 0.23 -4.29
N PHE A 80 -6.26 1.39 -4.93
CA PHE A 80 -6.69 1.54 -6.32
C PHE A 80 -5.54 1.96 -7.21
N ASP A 81 -5.44 1.38 -8.39
CA ASP A 81 -4.35 1.65 -9.33
C ASP A 81 -4.38 3.09 -9.83
N LEU A 82 -3.23 3.76 -9.77
CA LEU A 82 -3.04 5.12 -10.29
C LEU A 82 -2.17 5.15 -11.54
N SER A 83 -1.82 4.00 -12.10
CA SER A 83 -0.85 3.91 -13.19
C SER A 83 -1.28 4.64 -14.46
N CYS A 84 -2.57 4.73 -14.74
CA CYS A 84 -3.03 5.43 -15.94
C CYS A 84 -3.14 6.94 -15.77
N ILE A 85 -3.18 7.44 -14.54
CA ILE A 85 -3.34 8.87 -14.30
C ILE A 85 -2.06 9.56 -13.84
N PHE A 86 -0.95 8.85 -13.58
CA PHE A 86 0.24 9.45 -12.93
C PHE A 86 0.82 10.67 -13.68
N SER A 87 0.67 10.73 -15.00
CA SER A 87 1.11 11.84 -15.85
C SER A 87 0.05 12.93 -16.05
N GLU A 88 -1.15 12.73 -15.51
CA GLU A 88 -2.26 13.67 -15.59
C GLU A 88 -2.30 14.63 -14.41
N SER A 89 -2.95 15.79 -14.58
CA SER A 89 -3.13 16.76 -13.50
C SER A 89 -3.91 16.17 -12.32
N THR A 90 -4.86 15.27 -12.58
CA THR A 90 -5.68 14.58 -11.58
C THR A 90 -4.82 13.83 -10.57
N PHE A 91 -3.67 13.28 -10.98
CA PHE A 91 -2.77 12.61 -10.05
C PHE A 91 -2.37 13.53 -8.91
N GLY A 92 -2.14 14.82 -9.16
CA GLY A 92 -1.74 15.79 -8.14
C GLY A 92 -2.71 15.91 -6.97
N SER A 93 -4.01 15.72 -7.21
CA SER A 93 -5.09 15.99 -6.25
C SER A 93 -6.02 14.80 -5.96
N VAL A 94 -5.80 13.63 -6.56
CA VAL A 94 -6.72 12.48 -6.40
C VAL A 94 -6.91 12.07 -4.93
N GLN A 95 -5.87 12.20 -4.10
CA GLN A 95 -5.98 11.97 -2.65
C GLN A 95 -6.92 12.95 -1.95
N ASP A 96 -6.99 14.20 -2.42
CA ASP A 96 -7.83 15.25 -1.84
C ASP A 96 -9.29 14.94 -2.13
N SER A 97 -9.59 14.63 -3.40
CA SER A 97 -10.94 14.23 -3.83
C SER A 97 -11.41 12.97 -3.11
N ALA A 98 -10.55 11.95 -3.02
CA ALA A 98 -10.86 10.70 -2.34
C ALA A 98 -11.11 10.90 -0.85
N PHE A 99 -10.28 11.70 -0.17
CA PHE A 99 -10.48 11.99 1.25
C PHE A 99 -11.77 12.78 1.51
N ASN A 100 -12.07 13.78 0.69
CA ASN A 100 -13.29 14.57 0.83
C ASN A 100 -14.53 13.71 0.63
N ALA A 101 -14.56 12.87 -0.41
CA ALA A 101 -15.67 11.96 -0.66
C ALA A 101 -15.80 10.90 0.45
N TRP A 102 -14.68 10.32 0.91
CA TRP A 102 -14.69 9.34 1.99
C TRP A 102 -15.19 9.92 3.31
N THR A 103 -14.80 11.14 3.63
CA THR A 103 -15.25 11.83 4.84
C THR A 103 -16.73 12.21 4.77
N ALA A 104 -17.24 12.55 3.59
CA ALA A 104 -18.66 12.86 3.39
C ALA A 104 -19.56 11.61 3.39
N ALA A 105 -19.01 10.44 3.07
CA ALA A 105 -19.76 9.19 3.02
C ALA A 105 -20.15 8.68 4.41
N ALA A 106 -21.33 8.06 4.49
CA ALA A 106 -21.77 7.35 5.69
C ALA A 106 -20.90 6.10 5.93
N ASP A 107 -20.81 5.65 7.19
CA ASP A 107 -19.97 4.50 7.55
C ASP A 107 -20.44 3.16 6.95
N THR A 108 -21.64 3.11 6.37
CA THR A 108 -22.19 1.95 5.66
C THR A 108 -21.79 1.89 4.19
N VAL A 109 -21.18 2.95 3.65
CA VAL A 109 -20.78 3.03 2.24
C VAL A 109 -19.44 2.33 2.05
N ASP A 110 -19.35 1.51 1.02
CA ASP A 110 -18.10 0.84 0.66
C ASP A 110 -17.15 1.83 -0.04
N VAL A 111 -15.85 1.70 0.24
CA VAL A 111 -14.82 2.57 -0.38
C VAL A 111 -14.86 2.47 -1.91
N PHE A 112 -15.17 1.30 -2.46
CA PHE A 112 -15.26 1.10 -3.90
C PHE A 112 -16.33 1.99 -4.55
N GLU A 113 -17.51 2.12 -3.92
CA GLU A 113 -18.61 2.95 -4.41
C GLU A 113 -18.20 4.44 -4.54
N ILE A 114 -17.36 4.90 -3.61
CA ILE A 114 -16.86 6.28 -3.60
C ILE A 114 -15.82 6.50 -4.69
N ILE A 115 -14.99 5.49 -4.94
CA ILE A 115 -13.86 5.62 -5.87
C ILE A 115 -14.31 5.49 -7.33
N THR A 116 -15.39 4.75 -7.61
CA THR A 116 -15.98 4.69 -8.97
C THR A 116 -16.47 6.04 -9.49
N ASP A 117 -16.79 6.99 -8.61
CA ASP A 117 -17.16 8.36 -8.99
C ASP A 117 -15.94 9.26 -9.26
N LEU A 118 -14.75 8.86 -8.81
CA LEU A 118 -13.53 9.66 -8.85
C LEU A 118 -12.54 9.22 -9.92
N ILE A 119 -12.47 7.91 -10.16
CA ILE A 119 -11.57 7.27 -11.12
C ILE A 119 -12.45 6.39 -12.01
N ALA A 120 -12.39 6.61 -13.32
CA ALA A 120 -13.09 5.75 -14.27
C ALA A 120 -12.50 4.34 -14.23
N ASP A 121 -13.36 3.34 -14.09
CA ASP A 121 -13.00 1.90 -14.04
C ASP A 121 -11.83 1.59 -13.09
N PRO A 122 -11.98 1.89 -11.77
CA PRO A 122 -10.86 1.78 -10.84
C PRO A 122 -10.46 0.32 -10.63
N ALA A 123 -9.21 -0.01 -10.98
CA ALA A 123 -8.66 -1.33 -10.71
C ALA A 123 -8.16 -1.43 -9.27
N ILE A 124 -8.55 -2.50 -8.57
CA ILE A 124 -8.05 -2.79 -7.22
C ILE A 124 -6.66 -3.42 -7.34
N LEU A 125 -5.67 -2.78 -6.73
CA LEU A 125 -4.34 -3.35 -6.54
C LEU A 125 -4.35 -4.42 -5.45
N GLY A 126 -4.96 -4.12 -4.32
CA GLY A 126 -5.06 -5.03 -3.18
C GLY A 126 -5.39 -4.31 -1.88
N GLN A 127 -5.13 -5.00 -0.76
CA GLN A 127 -5.49 -4.52 0.57
C GLN A 127 -4.26 -4.10 1.37
N HIS A 128 -4.41 -3.07 2.18
CA HIS A 128 -3.44 -2.68 3.20
C HIS A 128 -4.01 -2.89 4.60
N TYR A 129 -3.31 -3.65 5.43
CA TYR A 129 -3.67 -3.92 6.82
C TYR A 129 -2.42 -4.19 7.66
N TYR A 130 -2.57 -4.38 8.97
CA TYR A 130 -1.44 -4.69 9.86
C TYR A 130 -1.44 -6.17 10.23
N VAL A 131 -0.24 -6.73 10.38
CA VAL A 131 0.01 -8.11 10.82
C VAL A 131 1.08 -8.11 11.91
N ASP A 132 1.20 -9.22 12.64
CA ASP A 132 2.34 -9.43 13.53
C ASP A 132 3.65 -9.26 12.76
N ASN A 133 4.58 -8.51 13.33
CA ASN A 133 5.88 -8.26 12.74
C ASN A 133 6.65 -9.58 12.63
N PRO A 134 6.97 -10.07 11.40
CA PRO A 134 7.63 -11.36 11.22
C PRO A 134 9.11 -11.33 11.62
N ALA A 135 9.71 -10.14 11.77
CA ALA A 135 11.12 -9.95 12.10
C ALA A 135 11.31 -8.70 13.00
N PRO A 136 10.83 -8.72 14.25
CA PRO A 136 10.94 -7.57 15.14
C PRO A 136 12.39 -7.31 15.53
N ALA A 137 12.92 -6.17 15.11
CA ALA A 137 14.18 -5.65 15.65
C ALA A 137 13.96 -5.13 17.08
N PRO A 138 14.99 -5.12 17.96
CA PRO A 138 14.89 -4.51 19.28
C PRO A 138 14.38 -3.05 19.20
N GLY A 139 13.27 -2.76 19.87
CA GLY A 139 12.63 -1.45 19.87
C GLY A 139 11.70 -1.17 18.68
N ALA A 140 11.53 -2.13 17.76
CA ALA A 140 10.53 -2.03 16.70
C ALA A 140 9.11 -2.32 17.22
N SER A 141 8.11 -1.85 16.48
CA SER A 141 6.70 -2.18 16.73
C SER A 141 6.45 -3.69 16.61
N ALA A 142 5.55 -4.19 17.44
CA ALA A 142 5.09 -5.58 17.41
C ALA A 142 4.28 -5.92 16.16
N GLU A 143 3.69 -4.92 15.52
CA GLU A 143 2.90 -5.04 14.29
C GLU A 143 3.60 -4.32 13.14
N SER A 144 3.35 -4.78 11.92
CA SER A 144 3.90 -4.22 10.70
C SER A 144 2.83 -4.02 9.62
N PRO A 145 2.89 -2.93 8.85
CA PRO A 145 2.03 -2.74 7.69
C PRO A 145 2.28 -3.83 6.65
N LYS A 146 1.22 -4.50 6.21
CA LYS A 146 1.17 -5.43 5.10
C LYS A 146 0.39 -4.81 3.94
N PHE A 147 0.88 -5.01 2.73
CA PHE A 147 0.19 -4.76 1.48
C PHE A 147 0.07 -6.10 0.75
N ASP A 148 -1.15 -6.50 0.43
CA ASP A 148 -1.46 -7.84 -0.09
C ASP A 148 -2.21 -7.73 -1.41
N PHE A 149 -1.53 -8.08 -2.51
CA PHE A 149 -2.08 -8.01 -3.87
C PHE A 149 -2.47 -9.41 -4.38
N THR A 150 -2.29 -10.45 -3.55
CA THR A 150 -2.41 -11.87 -3.94
C THR A 150 -3.83 -12.29 -4.35
N SER A 151 -4.84 -11.50 -3.98
CA SER A 151 -6.26 -11.73 -4.25
C SER A 151 -6.81 -10.88 -5.42
N ALA A 152 -6.07 -9.86 -5.84
CA ALA A 152 -6.53 -8.79 -6.74
C ALA A 152 -5.63 -8.67 -7.98
N VAL A 153 -4.89 -7.57 -8.12
CA VAL A 153 -4.05 -7.32 -9.31
C VAL A 153 -2.93 -8.34 -9.46
N GLU A 154 -2.62 -9.18 -8.48
CA GLU A 154 -1.62 -10.25 -8.60
C GLU A 154 -2.23 -11.62 -8.28
N LYS A 155 -3.51 -11.79 -8.62
CA LYS A 155 -4.25 -13.03 -8.35
C LYS A 155 -3.52 -14.26 -8.90
N GLY A 156 -3.25 -15.21 -8.00
CA GLY A 156 -2.53 -16.45 -8.31
C GLY A 156 -1.04 -16.41 -7.99
N ASN A 157 -0.49 -15.25 -7.64
CA ASN A 157 0.87 -15.11 -7.14
C ASN A 157 0.86 -15.01 -5.60
N SER A 158 1.15 -16.10 -4.90
CA SER A 158 1.14 -16.12 -3.43
C SER A 158 2.23 -15.26 -2.77
N ASN A 159 3.22 -14.81 -3.55
CA ASN A 159 4.32 -13.97 -3.05
C ASN A 159 4.07 -12.48 -3.30
N ALA A 160 2.95 -12.12 -3.93
CA ALA A 160 2.58 -10.73 -4.23
C ALA A 160 2.02 -9.98 -3.01
N PHE A 161 2.79 -9.99 -1.93
CA PHE A 161 2.58 -9.12 -0.78
C PHE A 161 3.91 -8.52 -0.34
N VAL A 162 3.85 -7.50 0.50
CA VAL A 162 5.00 -7.00 1.26
C VAL A 162 4.56 -6.68 2.69
N VAL A 163 5.31 -7.16 3.67
CA VAL A 163 5.27 -6.67 5.05
C VAL A 163 6.45 -5.71 5.21
N GLY A 164 6.17 -4.49 5.67
CA GLY A 164 7.16 -3.42 5.75
C GLY A 164 7.49 -3.01 7.18
N ALA A 165 8.72 -2.59 7.41
CA ALA A 165 9.16 -1.92 8.63
C ALA A 165 9.47 -0.45 8.35
N LYS A 166 9.02 0.47 9.21
CA LYS A 166 9.30 1.91 9.06
C LYS A 166 10.79 2.19 9.25
N VAL A 167 11.42 2.75 8.23
CA VAL A 167 12.85 3.14 8.26
C VAL A 167 13.07 4.65 8.15
N GLY A 168 12.01 5.40 7.86
CA GLY A 168 12.03 6.86 7.83
C GLY A 168 10.63 7.43 7.77
N ASP A 169 10.48 8.66 8.26
CA ASP A 169 9.26 9.42 8.20
C ASP A 169 9.52 10.92 8.01
N LEU A 170 8.47 11.60 7.58
CA LEU A 170 8.42 13.04 7.40
C LEU A 170 7.01 13.53 7.71
N PRO A 171 6.85 14.61 8.50
CA PRO A 171 5.55 15.28 8.64
C PRO A 171 4.94 15.61 7.27
N ALA A 172 3.64 15.40 7.13
CA ALA A 172 2.96 15.73 5.89
C ALA A 172 3.18 17.23 5.53
N PRO A 173 3.61 17.56 4.30
CA PRO A 173 3.84 18.95 3.90
C PRO A 173 2.61 19.85 3.98
N THR A 174 1.42 19.26 4.02
CA THR A 174 0.13 19.95 4.16
C THR A 174 -0.24 20.30 5.58
N GLY A 175 0.51 19.83 6.58
CA GLY A 175 0.37 20.21 7.98
C GLY A 175 0.05 19.05 8.91
N PRO A 176 -0.13 19.34 10.22
CA PRO A 176 -0.19 18.33 11.27
C PRO A 176 -1.51 17.56 11.35
N SER A 177 -2.50 17.88 10.52
CA SER A 177 -3.79 17.17 10.45
C SER A 177 -3.71 15.88 9.62
N ASP A 178 -2.63 15.73 8.84
CA ASP A 178 -2.41 14.57 7.99
C ASP A 178 -1.33 13.68 8.62
N ILE A 179 -1.49 12.36 8.53
CA ILE A 179 -0.48 11.41 8.99
C ILE A 179 0.82 11.56 8.20
N ASP A 180 1.93 11.22 8.84
CA ASP A 180 3.25 11.35 8.27
C ASP A 180 3.41 10.55 6.96
N TRP A 181 4.23 11.09 6.08
CA TRP A 181 4.81 10.34 4.98
C TRP A 181 5.82 9.36 5.57
N VAL A 182 5.85 8.14 5.05
CA VAL A 182 6.74 7.10 5.58
C VAL A 182 7.46 6.38 4.46
N GLN A 183 8.66 5.91 4.77
CA GLN A 183 9.37 4.91 4.00
C GLN A 183 9.38 3.60 4.78
N LEU A 184 8.93 2.54 4.10
CA LEU A 184 8.90 1.19 4.62
C LEU A 184 9.89 0.34 3.83
N LYS A 185 10.71 -0.42 4.55
CA LYS A 185 11.58 -1.45 3.98
C LYS A 185 10.93 -2.81 4.13
N GLU A 186 10.99 -3.64 3.11
CA GLU A 186 10.51 -5.02 3.16
C GLU A 186 11.19 -5.84 4.28
N VAL A 187 10.38 -6.64 4.96
CA VAL A 187 10.80 -7.66 5.92
C VAL A 187 10.21 -9.04 5.63
N ALA A 188 9.15 -9.10 4.81
CA ALA A 188 8.66 -10.33 4.20
C ALA A 188 7.89 -10.04 2.90
N GLY A 189 7.89 -11.00 1.97
CA GLY A 189 7.13 -10.93 0.72
C GLY A 189 7.99 -10.53 -0.49
N GLN A 190 7.40 -10.45 -1.68
CA GLN A 190 8.13 -10.16 -2.93
C GLN A 190 7.45 -9.09 -3.81
N LEU A 191 6.38 -8.45 -3.31
CA LEU A 191 5.69 -7.40 -4.05
C LEU A 191 6.63 -6.21 -4.31
N ALA A 192 7.33 -5.74 -3.27
CA ALA A 192 8.21 -4.59 -3.30
C ALA A 192 9.32 -4.74 -2.24
N GLY A 193 10.52 -4.22 -2.50
CA GLY A 193 11.59 -4.06 -1.51
C GLY A 193 11.46 -2.77 -0.71
N THR A 194 10.84 -1.73 -1.27
CA THR A 194 10.56 -0.46 -0.61
C THR A 194 9.16 0.05 -0.93
N VAL A 195 8.43 0.54 0.09
CA VAL A 195 7.13 1.19 -0.07
C VAL A 195 7.19 2.60 0.52
N PHE A 196 6.72 3.60 -0.22
CA PHE A 196 6.52 4.95 0.29
C PHE A 196 5.05 5.27 0.44
N ARG A 197 4.68 5.87 1.57
CA ARG A 197 3.40 6.56 1.74
C ARG A 197 3.60 8.05 1.60
N THR A 198 2.90 8.68 0.67
CA THR A 198 2.98 10.13 0.42
C THR A 198 1.58 10.73 0.20
N ASN A 199 1.52 12.05 0.07
CA ASN A 199 0.28 12.79 -0.23
C ASN A 199 -0.87 12.36 0.69
N THR A 200 -0.60 12.29 1.99
CA THR A 200 -1.55 11.86 3.00
C THR A 200 -2.61 12.93 3.25
N ARG A 201 -3.83 12.48 3.55
CA ARG A 201 -4.96 13.30 4.03
C ARG A 201 -5.64 12.63 5.20
N GLY A 202 -5.81 13.37 6.29
CA GLY A 202 -6.42 12.90 7.52
C GLY A 202 -5.62 11.80 8.23
N GLY A 203 -6.33 10.93 8.94
CA GLY A 203 -5.76 9.82 9.68
C GLY A 203 -5.16 10.15 11.05
N GLN A 204 -5.05 11.42 11.44
CA GLN A 204 -4.53 11.82 12.76
C GLN A 204 -5.60 11.64 13.86
N PRO A 205 -5.28 11.02 15.00
CA PRO A 205 -6.21 10.90 16.11
C PRO A 205 -6.35 12.23 16.86
N PRO A 206 -7.33 12.36 17.76
CA PRO A 206 -7.34 13.43 18.75
C PRO A 206 -6.02 13.47 19.53
N LYS A 207 -5.58 14.66 19.96
CA LYS A 207 -4.27 14.84 20.62
C LYS A 207 -4.12 14.08 21.94
N SER A 208 -5.23 13.79 22.61
CA SER A 208 -5.23 13.18 23.95
C SER A 208 -6.40 12.23 24.11
N CYS A 209 -6.24 11.28 25.02
CA CYS A 209 -7.27 10.33 25.42
C CYS A 209 -7.21 10.12 26.93
N SER A 210 -8.30 9.60 27.51
CA SER A 210 -8.38 9.18 28.90
C SER A 210 -8.44 7.65 29.00
N ALA A 211 -8.27 7.10 30.20
CA ALA A 211 -8.32 5.66 30.42
C ALA A 211 -9.64 4.99 29.98
N SER A 212 -10.73 5.75 29.87
CA SER A 212 -12.03 5.29 29.39
C SER A 212 -12.29 5.60 27.91
N SER A 213 -11.33 6.21 27.20
CA SER A 213 -11.49 6.51 25.78
C SER A 213 -11.55 5.21 24.96
N PRO A 214 -12.58 5.05 24.10
CA PRO A 214 -12.66 3.89 23.23
C PRO A 214 -11.58 3.95 22.13
N PRO A 215 -11.28 2.81 21.48
CA PRO A 215 -10.56 2.83 20.22
C PRO A 215 -11.25 3.72 19.18
N VAL A 216 -10.47 4.34 18.31
CA VAL A 216 -10.97 5.23 17.25
C VAL A 216 -10.45 4.77 15.89
N SER A 217 -11.31 4.87 14.88
CA SER A 217 -10.98 4.66 13.48
C SER A 217 -11.10 5.99 12.75
N ILE A 218 -9.97 6.50 12.26
CA ILE A 218 -9.88 7.81 11.62
C ILE A 218 -9.71 7.63 10.12
N LYS A 219 -10.66 8.14 9.34
CA LYS A 219 -10.62 8.11 7.87
C LYS A 219 -9.35 8.79 7.35
N TYR A 220 -8.75 8.21 6.31
CA TYR A 220 -7.60 8.78 5.63
C TYR A 220 -7.57 8.39 4.14
N ALA A 221 -6.81 9.16 3.37
CA ALA A 221 -6.37 8.77 2.03
C ALA A 221 -4.86 9.02 1.88
N ALA A 222 -4.18 8.24 1.05
CA ALA A 222 -2.77 8.42 0.76
C ALA A 222 -2.37 7.80 -0.58
N LYS A 223 -1.24 8.23 -1.14
CA LYS A 223 -0.59 7.51 -2.23
C LYS A 223 0.44 6.55 -1.69
N TYR A 224 0.52 5.37 -2.30
CA TYR A 224 1.51 4.35 -2.03
C TYR A 224 2.32 4.07 -3.28
N TRP A 225 3.65 4.11 -3.15
CA TRP A 225 4.57 3.84 -4.25
C TRP A 225 5.39 2.60 -3.91
N PHE A 226 5.40 1.61 -4.80
CA PHE A 226 6.02 0.31 -4.58
C PHE A 226 7.22 0.16 -5.51
N PHE A 227 8.40 -0.11 -4.97
CA PHE A 227 9.64 -0.28 -5.71
C PHE A 227 10.25 -1.65 -5.39
N LYS A 228 10.86 -2.30 -6.38
CA LYS A 228 11.68 -3.49 -6.15
C LYS A 228 12.91 -3.20 -5.31
#